data_AF-A0A9R1CZ09-F1
#
_entry.id   AF-A0A9R1CZ09-F1
#
_cell.length_a   1.000
_cell.length_b   1.000
_cell.length_c   1.000
_cell.angle_alpha   90.00
_cell.angle_beta   90.00
_cell.angle_gamma   90.00
#
_symmetry.space_group_name_H-M   'P 1'
#
loop_
_entity.id
_entity.type
_entity.pdbx_description
1 polymer ?
#
loop_
_entity_poly.entity_id
_entity_poly.type
_entity_poly.pdbx_seq_one_letter_code
_entity_poly.pdbx_strand_id
1 'polypeptide(L)' 'MYTALLKNEASGQANVKMYPRIAASMECMQKLDGGMQAAHKLAVFFREEYRRLSSMMAAISRF' A
#
# COMPACT_ATOMS: atom_id res chain seq x y z
N MET A 1 10.10 -9.81 0.06
CA MET A 1 11.08 -8.78 0.49
C MET A 1 10.53 -7.36 0.33
N TYR A 2 9.97 -7.00 -0.83
CA TYR A 2 9.42 -5.65 -1.06
C TYR A 2 8.18 -5.30 -0.21
N THR A 3 7.31 -6.28 0.03
CA THR A 3 6.08 -6.08 0.80
C THR A 3 6.32 -5.74 2.28
N ALA A 4 7.40 -6.27 2.87
CA ALA A 4 7.78 -5.98 4.25
C ALA A 4 8.31 -4.55 4.41
N LEU A 5 9.05 -4.04 3.43
CA LEU A 5 9.51 -2.64 3.40
C LEU A 5 8.34 -1.67 3.33
N LEU A 6 7.38 -1.90 2.42
CA LEU A 6 6.18 -1.06 2.30
C LEU A 6 5.30 -1.10 3.57
N LYS A 7 5.24 -2.25 4.25
CA LYS A 7 4.56 -2.36 5.54
C LYS A 7 5.27 -1.55 6.63
N ASN A 8 6.60 -1.60 6.71
CA ASN A 8 7.38 -0.83 7.68
C ASN A 8 7.32 0.69 7.42
N GLU A 9 7.36 1.11 6.15
CA GLU A 9 7.18 2.53 5.80
C GLU A 9 5.79 3.04 6.19
N ALA A 10 4.75 2.22 5.98
CA ALA A 10 3.39 2.56 6.38
C ALA A 10 3.19 2.59 7.91
N SER A 11 3.78 1.64 8.65
CA SER A 11 3.62 1.55 10.11
C SER A 11 4.45 2.59 10.87
N GLY A 12 5.65 2.93 10.38
CA GLY A 12 6.55 3.89 11.01
C GLY A 12 6.09 5.35 10.83
N GLN A 13 5.36 5.64 9.76
CA GLN A 13 4.80 6.96 9.47
C GLN A 13 3.45 6.81 8.78
N ALA A 14 2.39 6.49 9.54
CA ALA A 14 0.99 6.59 9.11
C ALA A 14 0.57 8.06 8.90
N ASN A 15 1.36 8.78 8.11
CA ASN A 15 1.25 10.19 7.83
C ASN A 15 0.63 10.31 6.45
N VAL A 16 -0.51 11.00 6.37
CA VAL A 16 -1.36 11.08 5.17
C VAL A 16 -0.59 11.47 3.90
N LYS A 17 0.51 12.20 4.05
CA LYS A 17 1.38 12.66 2.96
C LYS A 17 2.23 11.56 2.31
N MET A 18 2.46 10.42 2.96
CA MET A 18 3.25 9.31 2.41
C MET A 18 2.40 8.30 1.62
N TYR A 19 1.08 8.29 1.79
CA TYR A 19 0.17 7.38 1.07
C TYR A 19 0.24 7.47 -0.47
N PRO A 20 0.41 8.65 -1.09
CA PRO A 20 0.62 8.72 -2.54
C PRO A 20 1.91 8.01 -2.99
N ARG A 21 2.98 8.06 -2.20
CA ARG A 21 4.23 7.34 -2.50
C ARG A 21 4.03 5.83 -2.40
N ILE A 22 3.36 5.36 -1.34
CA ILE A 22 3.06 3.94 -1.15
C ILE A 22 2.19 3.42 -2.30
N ALA A 23 1.16 4.18 -2.71
CA ALA A 23 0.34 3.84 -3.86
C ALA A 23 1.16 3.77 -5.16
N ALA A 24 2.04 4.75 -5.42
CA ALA A 24 2.93 4.71 -6.58
C ALA A 24 3.87 3.49 -6.56
N SER A 25 4.40 3.13 -5.39
CA SER A 25 5.22 1.92 -5.24
C SER A 25 4.42 0.63 -5.47
N MET A 26 3.16 0.58 -5.03
CA MET A 26 2.26 -0.56 -5.31
C MET A 26 1.93 -0.67 -6.81
N GLU A 27 1.75 0.46 -7.51
CA GLU A 27 1.58 0.54 -8.96
C GLU A 27 2.81 0.03 -9.72
N CYS A 28 4.01 0.43 -9.29
CA CYS A 28 5.25 -0.12 -9.82
C CYS A 28 5.37 -1.62 -9.54
N MET A 29 4.92 -2.08 -8.37
CA MET A 29 4.96 -3.48 -8.01
C MET A 29 4.00 -4.33 -8.86
N GLN A 30 2.83 -3.81 -9.25
CA GLN A 30 1.92 -4.49 -10.18
C GLN A 30 2.56 -4.82 -11.54
N LYS A 31 3.52 -4.00 -11.99
CA LYS A 31 4.23 -4.18 -13.27
C LYS A 31 5.33 -5.25 -13.21
N LEU A 32 5.63 -5.78 -12.03
CA LEU A 32 6.59 -6.86 -11.83
C LEU A 32 5.90 -8.22 -11.91
N ASP A 33 6.63 -9.23 -12.35
CA ASP A 33 6.12 -10.59 -12.48
C ASP A 33 5.71 -11.16 -11.10
N GLY A 34 4.47 -11.63 -10.97
CA GLY A 34 3.86 -11.99 -9.68
C GLY A 34 3.55 -10.83 -8.72
N GLY A 35 3.88 -9.60 -9.09
CA GLY A 35 3.72 -8.41 -8.25
C GLY A 35 2.27 -7.95 -8.08
N MET A 36 1.37 -8.33 -8.98
CA MET A 36 -0.08 -8.09 -8.84
C MET A 36 -0.67 -8.75 -7.59
N GLN A 37 -0.30 -10.00 -7.31
CA GLN A 37 -0.74 -10.71 -6.10
C GLN A 37 -0.19 -10.06 -4.82
N ALA A 38 1.07 -9.60 -4.89
CA ALA A 38 1.69 -8.90 -3.77
C ALA A 38 1.02 -7.55 -3.50
N ALA A 39 0.66 -6.79 -4.54
CA ALA A 39 -0.03 -5.52 -4.42
C ALA A 39 -1.43 -5.69 -3.83
N HIS A 40 -2.16 -6.71 -4.28
CA HIS A 40 -3.48 -7.04 -3.73
C HIS A 40 -3.40 -7.43 -2.24
N LYS A 41 -2.44 -8.27 -1.84
CA LYS A 41 -2.22 -8.62 -0.42
C LYS A 41 -1.88 -7.40 0.45
N LEU A 42 -1.14 -6.44 -0.09
CA LEU A 42 -0.84 -5.17 0.58
C LEU A 42 -2.08 -4.28 0.70
N ALA A 43 -2.89 -4.18 -0.35
CA ALA A 43 -4.14 -3.42 -0.33
C ALA A 43 -5.11 -3.96 0.73
N VAL A 44 -5.25 -5.28 0.83
CA VAL A 44 -6.07 -5.93 1.87
C VAL A 44 -5.52 -5.62 3.27
N PHE A 45 -4.21 -5.77 3.49
CA PHE A 45 -3.60 -5.44 4.78
C PHE A 45 -3.85 -3.98 5.17
N PHE A 46 -3.68 -3.04 4.25
CA PHE A 46 -3.95 -1.63 4.52
C PHE A 46 -5.44 -1.31 4.73
N ARG A 47 -6.36 -2.04 4.08
CA ARG A 47 -7.81 -1.96 4.36
C ARG A 47 -8.18 -2.41 5.76
N GLU A 48 -7.54 -3.46 6.26
CA GLU A 48 -7.78 -3.96 7.61
C GLU A 48 -7.16 -3.03 8.66
N GLU A 49 -5.88 -2.69 8.49
CA GLU A 49 -5.10 -1.95 9.49
C GLU A 49 -5.47 -0.46 9.55
N TYR A 50 -5.74 0.15 8.40
CA TYR A 50 -5.97 1.59 8.27
C TYR A 50 -7.40 1.93 7.81
N ARG A 51 -8.37 1.07 8.12
CA ARG A 51 -9.79 1.24 7.73
C ARG A 51 -10.38 2.63 8.02
N ARG A 52 -9.90 3.31 9.06
CA ARG A 52 -10.36 4.64 9.49
C ARG A 52 -9.73 5.82 8.73
N LEU A 53 -8.70 5.57 7.90
CA LEU A 53 -7.97 6.61 7.18
C LEU A 53 -8.47 6.68 5.73
N SER A 54 -9.48 7.53 5.52
CA SER A 54 -10.16 7.76 4.24
C SER A 54 -9.21 8.15 3.10
N SER A 55 -8.18 8.93 3.39
CA SER A 55 -7.17 9.35 2.42
C SER A 55 -6.26 8.21 1.97
N MET A 56 -5.92 7.28 2.86
CA MET A 56 -5.19 6.07 2.50
C MET A 56 -6.07 5.16 1.66
N MET A 57 -7.31 4.91 2.11
CA MET A 57 -8.31 4.12 1.38
C MET A 57 -8.51 4.60 -0.05
N ALA A 58 -8.59 5.92 -0.27
CA ALA A 58 -8.71 6.50 -1.61
C ALA A 58 -7.48 6.23 -2.49
N ALA A 59 -6.28 6.26 -1.91
CA ALA A 59 -5.03 6.00 -2.63
C ALA A 59 -4.87 4.53 -3.04
N ILE A 60 -5.38 3.60 -2.22
CA ILE A 60 -5.28 2.15 -2.46
C ILE A 60 -6.58 1.49 -2.98
N SER A 61 -7.64 2.25 -3.25
CA SER A 61 -8.90 1.69 -3.78
C SER A 61 -8.76 1.13 -5.20
N ARG A 62 -7.70 1.52 -5.91
CA ARG A 62 -7.40 1.12 -7.28
C ARG A 62 -6.73 -0.25 -7.39
N PHE A 63 -6.33 -0.82 -6.24
CA PHE A 63 -5.71 -2.13 -6.10
C PHE A 63 -6.68 -3.11 -5.42
#